data_AF-A0A337SUS3-F1
#
_entry.id   AF-A0A337SUS3-F1
#
_cell.length_a   1.000
_cell.length_b   1.000
_cell.length_c   1.000
_cell.angle_alpha   90.00
_cell.angle_beta   90.00
_cell.angle_gamma   90.00
#
_symmetry.space_group_name_H-M   'P 1'
#
loop_
_entity.id
_entity.type
_entity.pdbx_description
1 polymer ?
#
loop_
_entity_poly.entity_id
_entity_poly.type
_entity_poly.pdbx_seq_one_letter_code
_entity_poly.pdbx_strand_id
1 'polypeptide(L)'
;MKKTTGVRTMKLFTGLVFCSLVLGVSSQWYSFLGEAAQGAWDMWRAYSDMREANYIGADKYFHARGNYDAARRGPGGAWAAKVISNARENSQRVTDFFSHRSSGHGAEDSKADQAANEWGRSGKTPTTFDLLACLESTELPLCSALRRGAESPLRAGIVPKYN
;
A
#
# COMPACT_ATOMS: atom_id res chain seq x y z
N MET A 1 45.06 -47.39 -18.23
CA MET A 1 44.74 -45.97 -17.94
C MET A 1 43.22 -45.82 -17.83
N LYS A 2 42.64 -45.97 -16.63
CA LYS A 2 41.17 -46.00 -16.45
C LYS A 2 40.64 -44.58 -16.25
N LYS A 3 39.66 -44.23 -17.08
CA LYS A 3 38.94 -42.96 -17.20
C LYS A 3 38.46 -42.45 -15.83
N THR A 4 39.07 -41.36 -15.33
CA THR A 4 38.61 -40.59 -14.16
C THR A 4 37.50 -39.58 -14.51
N THR A 5 36.99 -39.64 -15.74
CA THR A 5 36.10 -38.63 -16.31
C THR A 5 34.77 -38.51 -15.56
N GLY A 6 34.18 -39.62 -15.07
CA GLY A 6 32.84 -39.63 -14.45
C GLY A 6 32.74 -39.02 -13.05
N VAL A 7 33.79 -39.09 -12.23
CA VAL A 7 33.78 -38.52 -10.86
C VAL A 7 33.94 -36.99 -10.88
N ARG A 8 34.65 -36.46 -11.88
CA ARG A 8 34.82 -35.01 -12.06
C ARG A 8 33.53 -34.36 -12.58
N THR A 9 32.77 -35.03 -13.45
CA THR A 9 31.51 -34.53 -14.00
C THR A 9 30.42 -34.41 -12.93
N MET A 10 30.27 -35.40 -12.04
CA MET A 10 29.26 -35.32 -10.97
C MET A 10 29.50 -34.17 -10.00
N LYS A 11 30.75 -33.93 -9.58
CA LYS A 11 31.07 -32.83 -8.65
C LYS A 11 30.83 -31.44 -9.26
N LEU A 12 31.13 -31.28 -10.55
CA LEU A 12 30.82 -30.04 -11.28
C LEU A 12 29.31 -29.84 -11.43
N PHE A 13 28.56 -30.91 -11.74
CA PHE A 13 27.11 -30.83 -11.90
C PHE A 13 26.40 -30.48 -10.58
N THR A 14 26.78 -31.11 -9.47
CA THR A 14 26.24 -30.78 -8.14
C THR A 14 26.56 -29.34 -7.74
N GLY A 15 27.79 -28.87 -8.01
CA GLY A 15 28.19 -27.49 -7.75
C GLY A 15 27.41 -26.47 -8.60
N LEU A 16 27.14 -26.80 -9.87
CA LEU A 16 26.37 -25.95 -10.78
C LEU A 16 24.91 -25.84 -10.33
N VAL A 17 24.26 -26.96 -9.98
CA VAL A 17 22.89 -26.98 -9.45
C VAL A 17 22.80 -26.17 -8.16
N PHE A 18 23.75 -26.35 -7.23
CA PHE A 18 23.78 -25.57 -5.98
C PHE A 18 23.99 -24.07 -6.24
N CYS A 19 24.92 -23.71 -7.12
CA CYS A 19 25.18 -22.32 -7.49
C CYS A 19 23.96 -21.67 -8.16
N SER A 20 23.28 -22.36 -9.07
CA SER A 20 22.04 -21.89 -9.70
C SER A 20 20.90 -21.70 -8.70
N LEU A 21 20.77 -22.57 -7.70
CA LEU A 21 19.77 -22.44 -6.63
C LEU A 21 20.05 -21.21 -5.76
N VAL A 22 21.31 -21.00 -5.36
CA VAL A 22 21.71 -19.83 -4.54
C VAL A 22 21.46 -18.53 -5.30
N LEU A 23 21.87 -18.45 -6.57
CA LEU A 23 21.65 -17.27 -7.40
C LEU A 23 20.17 -17.00 -7.66
N GLY A 24 19.37 -18.04 -7.92
CA GLY A 24 17.92 -17.93 -8.11
C GLY A 24 17.17 -17.46 -6.86
N VAL A 25 17.56 -17.92 -5.67
CA VAL A 25 16.99 -17.42 -4.40
C VAL A 25 17.41 -15.98 -4.13
N SER A 26 18.66 -15.63 -4.43
CA SER A 26 19.17 -14.27 -4.20
C SER A 26 18.43 -13.22 -5.05
N SER A 27 18.17 -13.51 -6.33
CA SER A 27 17.49 -12.56 -7.23
C SER A 27 16.04 -12.30 -6.82
N GLN A 28 15.32 -13.34 -6.36
CA GLN A 28 13.93 -13.20 -5.88
C GLN A 28 13.84 -12.42 -4.56
N TRP A 29 14.87 -12.52 -3.71
CA TRP A 29 14.96 -11.71 -2.50
C TRP A 29 15.23 -10.24 -2.80
N TYR A 30 16.11 -9.95 -3.76
CA TYR A 30 16.38 -8.56 -4.15
C TYR A 30 15.17 -7.89 -4.81
N SER A 31 14.41 -8.59 -5.66
CA SER A 31 13.17 -8.05 -6.22
C SER A 31 12.16 -7.76 -5.13
N PHE A 32 11.88 -8.72 -4.23
CA PHE A 32 10.96 -8.52 -3.12
C PHE A 32 11.31 -7.32 -2.24
N LEU A 33 12.59 -7.15 -1.87
CA LEU A 33 13.04 -6.01 -1.08
C LEU A 33 12.90 -4.68 -1.83
N GLY A 34 13.20 -4.68 -3.13
CA GLY A 34 13.00 -3.51 -3.99
C GLY A 34 11.53 -3.11 -4.08
N GLU A 35 10.63 -4.08 -4.27
CA GLU A 35 9.18 -3.87 -4.29
C GLU A 35 8.67 -3.34 -2.94
N ALA A 36 9.16 -3.89 -1.82
CA ALA A 36 8.79 -3.46 -0.48
C ALA A 36 9.23 -2.02 -0.19
N ALA A 37 10.44 -1.64 -0.59
CA ALA A 37 10.93 -0.27 -0.46
C ALA A 37 10.10 0.72 -1.30
N GLN A 38 9.78 0.36 -2.55
CA GLN A 38 8.92 1.17 -3.41
C GLN A 38 7.49 1.28 -2.84
N GLY A 39 6.93 0.17 -2.34
CA GLY A 39 5.61 0.18 -1.72
C GLY A 39 5.55 1.02 -0.45
N ALA A 40 6.59 0.98 0.39
CA ALA A 40 6.70 1.86 1.55
C ALA A 40 6.76 3.34 1.16
N TRP A 41 7.49 3.67 0.09
CA TRP A 41 7.54 5.03 -0.45
C TRP A 41 6.19 5.50 -0.99
N ASP A 42 5.42 4.63 -1.65
CA ASP A 42 4.08 4.96 -2.12
C ASP A 42 3.11 5.20 -0.96
N MET A 43 3.18 4.40 0.12
CA MET A 43 2.42 4.62 1.35
C MET A 43 2.76 5.97 2.00
N TRP A 44 4.05 6.32 2.06
CA TRP A 44 4.51 7.62 2.58
C TRP A 44 4.01 8.80 1.72
N ARG A 45 4.09 8.67 0.39
CA ARG A 45 3.57 9.69 -0.54
C ARG A 45 2.07 9.87 -0.34
N ALA A 46 1.31 8.78 -0.20
CA ALA A 46 -0.13 8.87 0.03
C ALA A 46 -0.48 9.61 1.33
N TYR A 47 0.25 9.34 2.41
CA TYR A 47 0.12 10.07 3.66
C TYR A 47 0.51 11.55 3.54
N SER A 48 1.59 11.85 2.82
CA SER A 48 2.06 13.24 2.61
C SER A 48 1.03 14.05 1.84
N ASP A 49 0.53 13.52 0.72
CA ASP A 49 -0.51 14.16 -0.09
C ASP A 49 -1.80 14.34 0.70
N MET A 50 -2.18 13.39 1.56
CA MET A 50 -3.35 13.53 2.44
C MET A 50 -3.20 14.72 3.39
N ARG A 51 -2.01 14.88 3.99
CA ARG A 51 -1.72 15.99 4.89
C ARG A 51 -1.67 17.33 4.16
N GLU A 52 -1.09 17.35 2.97
CA GLU A 52 -1.02 18.55 2.13
C GLU A 52 -2.41 18.96 1.62
N ALA A 53 -3.22 18.01 1.18
CA ALA A 53 -4.58 18.26 0.71
C ALA A 53 -5.49 18.78 1.84
N ASN A 54 -5.28 18.33 3.08
CA ASN A 54 -6.01 18.75 4.27
C ASN A 54 -7.54 18.80 4.06
N TYR A 55 -8.06 17.75 3.43
CA TYR A 55 -9.43 17.69 2.96
C TYR A 55 -10.30 16.80 3.85
N ILE A 56 -11.50 17.27 4.20
CA ILE A 56 -12.43 16.52 5.06
C ILE A 56 -12.96 15.30 4.29
N GLY A 57 -12.92 14.12 4.90
CA GLY A 57 -13.49 12.90 4.32
C GLY A 57 -12.72 12.30 3.14
N ALA A 58 -11.52 12.82 2.82
CA ALA A 58 -10.65 12.22 1.81
C ALA A 58 -9.68 11.18 2.39
N ASP A 59 -9.71 10.92 3.70
CA ASP A 59 -8.80 9.98 4.35
C ASP A 59 -8.85 8.60 3.69
N LYS A 60 -10.06 8.05 3.48
CA LYS A 60 -10.24 6.72 2.89
C LYS A 60 -9.73 6.62 1.45
N TYR A 61 -9.83 7.70 0.67
CA TYR A 61 -9.19 7.79 -0.66
C TYR A 61 -7.69 7.54 -0.57
N PHE A 62 -7.01 8.26 0.33
CA PHE A 62 -5.57 8.18 0.47
C PHE A 62 -5.12 6.82 1.03
N HIS A 63 -5.93 6.21 1.90
CA HIS A 63 -5.77 4.82 2.34
C HIS A 63 -5.81 3.83 1.18
N ALA A 64 -6.85 3.92 0.34
CA ALA A 64 -7.02 3.05 -0.82
C ALA A 64 -5.94 3.30 -1.88
N ARG A 65 -5.62 4.57 -2.18
CA ARG A 65 -4.59 4.93 -3.17
C ARG A 65 -3.20 4.45 -2.77
N GLY A 66 -2.78 4.69 -1.54
CA GLY A 66 -1.48 4.23 -1.05
C GLY A 66 -1.33 2.71 -1.14
N ASN A 67 -2.38 1.97 -0.73
CA ASN A 67 -2.39 0.52 -0.83
C ASN A 67 -2.43 0.01 -2.29
N TYR A 68 -3.17 0.69 -3.17
CA TYR A 68 -3.24 0.36 -4.60
C TYR A 68 -1.89 0.55 -5.29
N ASP A 69 -1.24 1.70 -5.09
CA ASP A 69 0.05 2.00 -5.70
C ASP A 69 1.14 1.04 -5.19
N ALA A 70 1.15 0.77 -3.88
CA ALA A 70 2.09 -0.18 -3.28
C ALA A 70 1.86 -1.62 -3.77
N ALA A 71 0.61 -2.09 -3.85
CA ALA A 71 0.31 -3.45 -4.32
C ALA A 71 0.70 -3.66 -5.79
N ARG A 72 0.66 -2.61 -6.61
CA ARG A 72 1.10 -2.65 -8.02
C ARG A 72 2.60 -2.79 -8.19
N ARG A 73 3.40 -2.63 -7.14
CA ARG A 73 4.84 -2.91 -7.18
C ARG A 73 5.12 -4.41 -7.24
N GLY A 74 4.24 -5.24 -6.69
CA GLY A 74 4.43 -6.69 -6.58
C GLY A 74 4.20 -7.19 -5.16
N PRO A 75 4.48 -8.48 -4.89
CA PRO A 75 4.30 -9.09 -3.57
C PRO A 75 4.98 -8.33 -2.43
N GLY A 76 6.19 -7.79 -2.65
CA GLY A 76 6.89 -7.00 -1.63
C GLY A 76 6.18 -5.69 -1.30
N GLY A 77 5.63 -5.01 -2.31
CA GLY A 77 4.87 -3.78 -2.10
C GLY A 77 3.53 -4.01 -1.41
N ALA A 78 2.80 -5.07 -1.79
CA ALA A 78 1.57 -5.48 -1.10
C ALA A 78 1.83 -5.87 0.38
N TRP A 79 2.96 -6.53 0.65
CA TRP A 79 3.41 -6.83 2.01
C TRP A 79 3.70 -5.54 2.81
N ALA A 80 4.47 -4.61 2.22
CA ALA A 80 4.79 -3.34 2.86
C ALA A 80 3.54 -2.53 3.19
N ALA A 81 2.59 -2.45 2.25
CA ALA A 81 1.30 -1.78 2.46
C ALA A 81 0.54 -2.37 3.65
N LYS A 82 0.49 -3.71 3.77
CA LYS A 82 -0.16 -4.40 4.90
C LYS A 82 0.49 -4.09 6.24
N VAL A 83 1.82 -4.17 6.32
CA VAL A 83 2.55 -3.89 7.56
C VAL A 83 2.34 -2.44 8.00
N ILE A 84 2.45 -1.49 7.07
CA ILE A 84 2.32 -0.05 7.37
C ILE A 84 0.88 0.30 7.76
N SER A 85 -0.13 -0.22 7.05
CA SER A 85 -1.55 -0.01 7.41
C SER A 85 -1.85 -0.49 8.84
N ASN A 86 -1.40 -1.69 9.21
CA ASN A 86 -1.61 -2.24 10.55
C ASN A 86 -0.85 -1.46 11.63
N ALA A 87 0.38 -1.03 11.34
CA ALA A 87 1.16 -0.21 12.26
C ALA A 87 0.49 1.14 12.53
N ARG A 88 -0.11 1.76 11.50
CA ARG A 88 -0.84 3.02 11.63
C ARG A 88 -2.10 2.86 12.49
N GLU A 89 -2.89 1.80 12.27
CA GLU A 89 -4.07 1.50 13.09
C GLU A 89 -3.68 1.34 14.57
N ASN A 90 -2.63 0.57 14.85
CA ASN A 90 -2.18 0.35 16.22
C ASN A 90 -1.72 1.66 16.89
N SER A 91 -0.99 2.51 16.16
CA SER A 91 -0.57 3.82 16.64
C SER A 91 -1.78 4.71 16.98
N GLN A 92 -2.78 4.77 16.10
CA GLN A 92 -4.01 5.54 16.32
C GLN A 92 -4.76 5.06 17.57
N ARG A 93 -4.93 3.74 17.74
CA ARG A 93 -5.59 3.15 18.92
C ARG A 93 -4.84 3.46 20.21
N VAL A 94 -3.51 3.42 20.18
CA VAL A 94 -2.66 3.79 21.32
C VAL A 94 -2.80 5.28 21.64
N THR A 95 -2.75 6.16 20.64
CA THR A 95 -2.93 7.59 20.87
C THR A 95 -4.31 7.91 21.41
N ASP A 96 -5.37 7.30 20.91
CA ASP A 96 -6.75 7.54 21.38
C ASP A 96 -6.93 7.11 22.84
N PHE A 97 -6.32 5.97 23.21
CA PHE A 97 -6.31 5.47 24.60
C PHE A 97 -5.67 6.47 25.57
N PHE A 98 -4.50 7.04 25.22
CA PHE A 98 -3.80 8.00 26.08
C PHE A 98 -4.40 9.41 26.02
N SER A 99 -5.13 9.77 24.96
CA SER A 99 -5.66 11.12 24.77
C SER A 99 -6.97 11.39 25.52
N HIS A 100 -7.55 10.40 26.23
CA HIS A 100 -8.91 10.44 26.79
C HIS A 100 -9.98 10.93 25.78
N ARG A 101 -9.69 10.82 24.48
CA ARG A 101 -10.63 11.20 23.42
C ARG A 101 -11.50 9.99 23.15
N SER A 102 -12.63 9.92 23.86
CA SER A 102 -13.74 9.03 23.52
C SER A 102 -14.40 9.53 22.23
N SER A 103 -13.74 9.46 21.08
CA SER A 103 -14.48 9.38 19.83
C SER A 103 -15.12 8.00 19.81
N GLY A 104 -16.40 7.91 20.16
CA GLY A 104 -17.22 6.68 20.07
C GLY A 104 -17.28 6.04 18.66
N HIS A 105 -16.42 6.48 17.75
CA HIS A 105 -16.25 6.06 16.37
C HIS A 105 -14.96 5.24 16.16
N GLY A 106 -14.02 5.14 17.11
CA GLY A 106 -12.68 4.59 16.86
C GLY A 106 -12.63 3.16 16.30
N ALA A 107 -13.58 2.30 16.70
CA ALA A 107 -13.68 0.94 16.16
C ALA A 107 -14.36 0.89 14.78
N GLU A 108 -15.30 1.79 14.50
CA GLU A 108 -15.99 1.89 13.20
C GLU A 108 -15.08 2.58 12.17
N ASP A 109 -14.40 3.66 12.55
CA ASP A 109 -13.40 4.35 11.75
C ASP A 109 -12.23 3.43 11.40
N SER A 110 -11.74 2.63 12.36
CA SER A 110 -10.68 1.64 12.09
C SER A 110 -11.14 0.56 11.09
N LYS A 111 -12.40 0.11 11.19
CA LYS A 111 -12.97 -0.85 10.22
C LYS A 111 -13.08 -0.24 8.82
N ALA A 112 -13.53 1.02 8.74
CA ALA A 112 -13.64 1.72 7.47
C ALA A 112 -12.25 1.98 6.84
N ASP A 113 -11.24 2.33 7.67
CA ASP A 113 -9.85 2.46 7.23
C ASP A 113 -9.30 1.13 6.69
N GLN A 114 -9.57 0.03 7.37
CA GLN A 114 -9.13 -1.29 6.92
C GLN A 114 -9.83 -1.73 5.63
N ALA A 115 -11.13 -1.46 5.49
CA ALA A 115 -11.87 -1.72 4.25
C ALA A 115 -11.28 -0.93 3.07
N ALA A 116 -10.91 0.33 3.29
CA ALA A 116 -10.25 1.16 2.27
C ALA A 116 -8.85 0.63 1.90
N ASN A 117 -8.06 0.24 2.91
CA ASN A 117 -6.74 -0.36 2.71
C ASN A 117 -6.85 -1.65 1.87
N GLU A 118 -7.78 -2.55 2.22
CA GLU A 118 -8.00 -3.81 1.52
C GLU A 118 -8.53 -3.62 0.10
N TRP A 119 -9.45 -2.67 -0.08
CA TRP A 119 -9.96 -2.31 -1.41
C TRP A 119 -8.81 -1.94 -2.35
N GLY A 120 -7.98 -0.98 -1.94
CA GLY A 120 -6.82 -0.55 -2.73
C GLY A 120 -5.84 -1.68 -2.97
N ARG A 121 -5.47 -2.43 -1.92
CA ARG A 121 -4.48 -3.52 -2.00
C ARG A 121 -4.95 -4.68 -2.88
N SER A 122 -6.27 -4.86 -3.03
CA SER A 122 -6.85 -5.86 -3.95
C SER A 122 -6.76 -5.45 -5.43
N GLY A 123 -6.24 -4.27 -5.74
CA GLY A 123 -6.14 -3.75 -7.10
C GLY A 123 -7.43 -3.10 -7.61
N LYS A 124 -8.41 -2.87 -6.74
CA LYS A 124 -9.61 -2.11 -7.11
C LYS A 124 -9.28 -0.62 -7.13
N THR A 125 -9.91 0.09 -8.05
CA THR A 125 -9.70 1.52 -8.26
C THR A 125 -10.09 2.33 -7.01
N PRO A 126 -9.19 3.15 -6.45
CA PRO A 126 -9.50 3.99 -5.29
C PRO A 126 -10.68 4.93 -5.54
N THR A 127 -10.81 5.44 -6.76
CA THR A 127 -11.92 6.31 -7.18
C THR A 127 -13.29 5.65 -7.06
N THR A 128 -13.38 4.31 -7.16
CA THR A 128 -14.63 3.56 -7.02
C THR A 128 -15.03 3.38 -5.55
N PHE A 129 -14.06 3.25 -4.64
CA PHE A 129 -14.31 3.23 -3.20
C PHE A 129 -14.93 4.56 -2.76
N ASP A 130 -14.33 5.66 -3.19
CA ASP A 130 -14.86 6.98 -2.90
C ASP A 130 -16.20 7.23 -3.60
N LEU A 131 -16.43 6.77 -4.83
CA LEU A 131 -17.75 6.89 -5.48
C LEU A 131 -18.85 6.17 -4.69
N LEU A 132 -18.55 5.01 -4.09
CA LEU A 132 -19.47 4.29 -3.20
C LEU A 132 -19.71 5.07 -1.90
N ALA A 133 -18.65 5.55 -1.24
CA ALA A 133 -18.77 6.40 -0.05
C ALA A 133 -19.51 7.73 -0.35
N CYS A 134 -19.29 8.31 -1.53
CA CYS A 134 -19.93 9.50 -2.07
C CYS A 134 -21.41 9.30 -2.41
N LEU A 135 -21.84 8.08 -2.71
CA LEU A 135 -23.27 7.78 -2.91
C LEU A 135 -24.02 7.72 -1.57
N GLU A 136 -23.31 7.46 -0.47
CA GLU A 136 -23.86 7.50 0.90
C GLU A 136 -23.77 8.90 1.53
N SER A 137 -22.84 9.76 1.10
CA SER A 137 -22.66 11.12 1.66
C SER A 137 -22.96 12.23 0.64
N THR A 138 -23.94 13.09 0.91
CA THR A 138 -24.40 14.16 -0.01
C THR A 138 -23.50 15.41 -0.08
N GLU A 139 -22.35 15.46 0.60
CA GLU A 139 -21.69 16.74 0.96
C GLU A 139 -20.24 16.92 0.49
N LEU A 140 -19.64 16.04 -0.33
CA LEU A 140 -18.20 16.11 -0.61
C LEU A 140 -17.86 16.62 -2.03
N PRO A 141 -17.24 17.82 -2.18
CA PRO A 141 -16.67 18.29 -3.46
C PRO A 141 -15.67 17.30 -4.08
N LEU A 142 -15.01 16.45 -3.28
CA LEU A 142 -14.19 15.32 -3.73
C LEU A 142 -14.95 14.39 -4.71
N CYS A 143 -16.24 14.15 -4.48
CA CYS A 143 -17.09 13.35 -5.38
C CYS A 143 -17.21 13.96 -6.77
N SER A 144 -17.24 15.30 -6.86
CA SER A 144 -17.28 16.03 -8.12
C SER A 144 -15.94 15.94 -8.87
N ALA A 145 -14.81 16.01 -8.17
CA ALA A 145 -13.49 15.79 -8.75
C ALA A 145 -13.27 14.37 -9.27
N LEU A 146 -13.67 13.37 -8.48
CA LEU A 146 -13.51 11.97 -8.83
C LEU A 146 -14.40 11.57 -10.02
N ARG A 147 -15.63 12.09 -10.11
CA ARG A 147 -16.48 11.96 -11.31
C ARG A 147 -15.85 12.58 -12.56
N ARG A 148 -14.97 13.58 -12.40
CA ARG A 148 -14.22 14.23 -13.50
C ARG A 148 -12.89 13.53 -13.84
N GLY A 149 -12.58 12.39 -13.22
CA GLY A 149 -11.37 11.62 -13.52
C GLY A 149 -10.08 12.26 -13.01
N ALA A 150 -10.15 13.16 -12.02
CA ALA A 150 -8.95 13.77 -11.46
C ALA A 150 -8.22 12.79 -10.52
N GLU A 151 -6.96 12.49 -10.83
CA GLU A 151 -6.08 11.60 -10.03
C GLU A 151 -5.68 12.19 -8.67
N SER A 152 -5.96 13.48 -8.42
CA SER A 152 -5.75 14.12 -7.12
C SER A 152 -6.71 15.30 -6.89
N PRO A 153 -7.08 15.59 -5.62
CA PRO A 153 -7.87 16.78 -5.27
C PRO A 153 -7.23 18.09 -5.74
N LEU A 154 -5.89 18.16 -5.70
CA LEU A 154 -5.08 19.29 -6.17
C LEU A 154 -5.19 19.51 -7.70
N ARG A 155 -5.16 18.43 -8.50
CA ARG A 155 -5.38 18.52 -9.96
C ARG A 155 -6.83 18.83 -10.31
N ALA A 156 -7.76 18.56 -9.40
CA ALA A 156 -9.18 18.76 -9.63
C ALA A 156 -9.69 20.17 -9.34
N GLY A 157 -8.80 21.12 -8.97
CA GLY A 157 -9.16 22.50 -8.66
C GLY A 157 -10.02 22.64 -7.40
N ILE A 158 -9.97 21.66 -6.48
CA ILE A 158 -10.71 21.73 -5.21
C ILE A 158 -9.89 22.48 -4.18
N VAL A 159 -10.50 23.52 -3.60
CA VAL A 159 -9.86 24.42 -2.65
C VAL A 159 -9.69 23.71 -1.28
N PRO A 160 -8.51 23.76 -0.65
CA PRO A 160 -8.28 23.21 0.69
C PRO A 160 -9.15 23.92 1.74
N LYS A 161 -9.36 23.25 2.89
CA LYS A 161 -10.27 23.69 3.96
C LYS A 161 -9.92 25.07 4.58
N TYR A 162 -8.73 25.59 4.34
CA TYR A 162 -8.28 26.90 4.83
C TYR A 162 -7.59 27.70 3.72
N ASN A 163 -8.29 28.74 3.26
CA ASN A 163 -7.69 30.06 3.06
C ASN A 163 -7.90 30.86 4.35
#